data_AF-A0A8X6I050-F1
#
_entry.id   AF-A0A8X6I050-F1
#
_cell.length_a   1.000
_cell.length_b   1.000
_cell.length_c   1.000
_cell.angle_alpha   90.00
_cell.angle_beta   90.00
_cell.angle_gamma   90.00
#
_symmetry.space_group_name_H-M   'P 1'
#
loop_
_entity.id
_entity.type
_entity.pdbx_description
1 polymer ?
#
loop_
_entity_poly.entity_id
_entity_poly.type
_entity_poly.pdbx_seq_one_letter_code
_entity_poly.pdbx_strand_id
1 'polypeptide(L)'
;MEAQKTLLRSAQKECFNEEGRKSLKNFQVFTDNDGILRLKSRIANEDELPEFIAPLILPPKHLVIKRLIEQEHLVHKHAGTSILLTI
;
A
#
# COMPACT_ATOMS: atom_id res chain seq x y z
N MET A 1 -7.78 8.33 11.11
CA MET A 1 -7.42 7.81 9.78
C MET A 1 -6.58 8.80 8.96
N GLU A 2 -6.87 10.10 9.02
CA GLU A 2 -6.13 11.17 8.30
C GLU A 2 -4.60 11.21 8.53
N ALA A 3 -4.14 10.95 9.76
CA ALA A 3 -2.71 10.90 10.06
C ALA A 3 -1.99 9.77 9.28
N GLN A 4 -2.60 8.59 9.18
CA GLN A 4 -2.04 7.44 8.48
C GLN A 4 -1.97 7.70 6.97
N LYS A 5 -3.06 8.24 6.40
CA LYS A 5 -3.10 8.67 4.99
C LYS A 5 -2.02 9.71 4.69
N THR A 6 -1.83 10.68 5.58
CA THR A 6 -0.80 11.72 5.44
C THR A 6 0.60 11.13 5.44
N LEU A 7 0.89 10.21 6.37
CA LEU A 7 2.19 9.53 6.47
C LEU A 7 2.49 8.69 5.22
N LEU A 8 1.53 7.87 4.78
CA LEU A 8 1.66 7.05 3.57
C LEU A 8 1.86 7.90 2.32
N ARG A 9 1.11 9.00 2.20
CA ARG A 9 1.27 9.95 1.10
C ARG A 9 2.67 10.59 1.08
N SER A 10 3.23 10.95 2.24
CA SER A 10 4.61 11.47 2.31
C SER A 10 5.60 10.42 1.81
N ALA A 11 5.53 9.20 2.35
CA ALA A 11 6.40 8.09 1.96
C ALA A 11 6.32 7.80 0.45
N GLN A 12 5.11 7.83 -0.12
CA GLN A 12 4.90 7.67 -1.56
C GLN A 12 5.53 8.82 -2.36
N LYS A 13 5.40 10.07 -1.93
CA LYS A 13 6.02 11.21 -2.63
C LYS A 13 7.55 11.13 -2.63
N GLU A 14 8.13 10.69 -1.53
CA GLU A 14 9.58 10.52 -1.39
C GLU A 14 10.10 9.39 -2.29
N CYS A 15 9.36 8.29 -2.40
CA CYS A 15 9.83 7.08 -3.09
C CYS A 15 9.37 6.95 -4.55
N PHE A 16 8.19 7.48 -4.91
CA PHE A 16 7.61 7.42 -6.25
C PHE A 16 7.68 8.78 -6.95
N ASN A 17 8.87 9.37 -6.92
CA ASN A 17 9.27 10.45 -7.82
C ASN A 17 9.38 9.95 -9.28
N GLU A 18 9.82 10.78 -10.21
CA GLU A 18 9.90 10.42 -11.65
C GLU A 18 10.66 9.11 -11.90
N GLU A 19 11.76 8.89 -11.18
CA GLU A 19 12.56 7.67 -11.31
C GLU A 19 11.90 6.49 -10.59
N GLY A 20 11.41 6.69 -9.37
CA GLY A 20 10.70 5.67 -8.62
C GLY A 20 9.47 5.14 -9.36
N ARG A 21 8.76 6.00 -10.11
CA ARG A 21 7.62 5.62 -10.95
C ARG A 21 7.99 4.68 -12.09
N LYS A 22 9.25 4.63 -12.54
CA LYS A 22 9.70 3.64 -13.53
C LYS A 22 9.49 2.20 -13.03
N SER A 23 9.55 1.97 -11.71
CA SER A 23 9.26 0.66 -11.12
C SER A 23 7.79 0.25 -11.26
N LEU A 24 6.89 1.22 -11.47
CA LEU A 24 5.45 1.01 -11.57
C LEU A 24 4.96 0.86 -13.01
N LYS A 25 5.85 0.89 -14.01
CA LYS A 25 5.50 0.92 -15.44
C LYS A 25 4.59 -0.23 -15.91
N ASN A 26 4.64 -1.37 -15.22
CA ASN A 26 3.86 -2.56 -15.57
C ASN A 26 2.53 -2.65 -14.80
N PHE A 27 2.26 -1.68 -13.92
CA PHE A 27 1.06 -1.63 -13.10
C PHE A 27 0.13 -0.53 -13.61
N GLN A 28 -1.18 -0.81 -13.60
CA GLN A 28 -2.17 0.25 -13.81
C GLN A 28 -2.34 1.00 -12.49
N VAL A 29 -1.81 2.21 -12.41
CA VAL A 29 -1.84 3.01 -11.19
C VAL A 29 -2.60 4.30 -11.41
N PHE A 30 -3.29 4.78 -10.37
CA PHE A 30 -3.96 6.06 -10.38
C PHE A 30 -3.77 6.76 -9.03
N THR A 31 -3.95 8.08 -9.00
CA THR A 31 -3.94 8.85 -7.76
C THR A 31 -5.39 9.13 -7.35
N ASP A 32 -5.74 8.86 -6.10
CA ASP A 32 -7.07 9.13 -5.57
C ASP A 32 -7.26 10.60 -5.15
N ASN A 33 -8.44 10.92 -4.63
CA ASN A 33 -8.79 12.26 -4.15
C ASN A 33 -7.93 12.73 -2.96
N ASP A 34 -7.31 11.81 -2.22
CA ASP A 34 -6.41 12.11 -1.11
C ASP A 34 -4.96 12.36 -1.57
N GLY A 35 -4.67 12.17 -2.87
CA GLY A 35 -3.33 12.28 -3.42
C GLY A 35 -2.48 11.03 -3.19
N ILE A 36 -3.10 9.88 -2.89
CA ILE A 36 -2.44 8.60 -2.65
C ILE A 36 -2.42 7.78 -3.94
N LEU A 37 -1.26 7.18 -4.24
CA LEU A 37 -1.10 6.29 -5.38
C LEU A 37 -1.66 4.90 -5.07
N ARG A 38 -2.58 4.44 -5.93
CA ARG A 38 -3.29 3.17 -5.81
C ARG A 38 -3.16 2.34 -7.07
N LEU A 39 -3.23 1.02 -6.89
CA LEU A 39 -3.34 0.07 -7.98
C LEU A 39 -4.80 0.02 -8.44
N LYS A 40 -5.01 0.09 -9.76
CA LYS A 40 -6.28 -0.27 -10.37
C LYS A 40 -6.36 -1.78 -10.50
N SER A 41 -7.11 -2.43 -9.63
CA SER A 41 -7.32 -3.87 -9.72
C SER A 41 -8.43 -4.22 -10.72
N ARG A 42 -8.56 -5.52 -11.04
CA ARG A 42 -9.69 -6.07 -11.81
C ARG A 42 -10.82 -6.57 -10.92
N ILE A 43 -10.66 -6.47 -9.60
CA ILE A 43 -11.66 -6.88 -8.61
C ILE A 43 -12.73 -5.80 -8.63
N ALA A 44 -13.98 -6.21 -8.86
CA ALA A 44 -15.13 -5.28 -8.97
C ALA A 44 -16.33 -5.77 -8.16
N ASN A 45 -16.10 -6.69 -7.21
CA ASN A 45 -17.18 -7.18 -6.34
C ASN A 45 -17.71 -6.02 -5.50
N GLU A 46 -19.03 -5.80 -5.56
CA GLU A 46 -19.69 -4.67 -4.91
C GLU A 46 -19.63 -4.74 -3.37
N ASP A 47 -19.44 -5.94 -2.81
CA ASP A 47 -19.35 -6.17 -1.37
C ASP A 47 -17.93 -5.96 -0.79
N GLU A 48 -16.93 -5.74 -1.65
CA GLU A 48 -15.54 -5.56 -1.22
C GLU A 48 -15.27 -4.12 -0.77
N LEU A 49 -14.41 -3.96 0.24
CA LEU A 49 -14.00 -2.63 0.69
C LEU A 49 -13.26 -1.88 -0.44
N PRO A 50 -13.44 -0.56 -0.58
CA PRO A 50 -12.74 0.24 -1.59
C PRO A 50 -11.22 0.09 -1.54
N GLU A 51 -10.65 -0.12 -0.36
CA GLU A 51 -9.23 -0.37 -0.14
C GLU A 51 -8.77 -1.72 -0.72
N PHE A 52 -9.66 -2.70 -0.84
CA PHE A 52 -9.39 -3.99 -1.44
C PHE A 52 -9.50 -3.94 -2.97
N ILE A 53 -10.49 -3.19 -3.47
CA ILE A 53 -10.69 -2.94 -4.90
C ILE A 53 -9.53 -2.11 -5.47
N ALA A 54 -9.06 -1.11 -4.74
CA ALA A 54 -7.97 -0.23 -5.16
C ALA A 54 -6.91 -0.10 -4.07
N PRO A 55 -6.04 -1.10 -3.91
CA PRO A 55 -5.05 -1.10 -2.85
C PRO A 55 -4.00 -0.02 -3.05
N LEU A 56 -3.56 0.54 -1.94
CA LEU A 56 -2.51 1.56 -1.89
C LEU A 56 -1.12 0.93 -2.14
N ILE A 57 -0.29 1.64 -2.90
CA ILE A 57 1.03 1.12 -3.29
C ILE A 57 2.05 1.48 -2.22
N LEU A 58 2.65 0.48 -1.58
CA LEU A 58 3.62 0.70 -0.52
C LEU A 58 5.06 0.75 -1.09
N PRO A 59 5.85 1.79 -0.78
CA PRO A 59 7.25 1.83 -1.17
C PRO A 59 8.08 0.82 -0.35
N PRO A 60 8.69 -0.19 -1.00
CA PRO A 60 9.16 -1.40 -0.31
C PRO A 60 10.36 -1.17 0.64
N LYS A 61 11.13 -0.11 0.44
CA LYS A 61 12.35 0.19 1.21
C LYS A 61 12.17 1.31 2.23
N HIS A 62 10.98 1.90 2.34
CA HIS A 62 10.76 3.04 3.22
C HIS A 62 10.62 2.57 4.68
N LEU A 63 11.24 3.28 5.63
CA LEU A 63 11.29 2.89 7.03
C LEU A 63 9.89 2.69 7.64
N VAL A 64 8.95 3.59 7.36
CA VAL A 64 7.55 3.46 7.82
C VAL A 64 6.93 2.14 7.38
N ILE A 65 7.16 1.71 6.13
CA ILE A 65 6.59 0.47 5.61
C ILE A 65 7.22 -0.74 6.29
N LYS A 66 8.54 -0.70 6.52
CA LYS A 66 9.23 -1.74 7.29
C LYS A 66 8.65 -1.86 8.71
N ARG A 67 8.41 -0.73 9.38
CA ARG A 67 7.80 -0.72 10.73
C ARG A 67 6.36 -1.23 10.72
N LEU A 68 5.57 -0.94 9.69
CA LEU A 68 4.23 -1.50 9.54
C LEU A 68 4.27 -3.03 9.43
N ILE A 69 5.17 -3.57 8.61
CA ILE A 69 5.34 -5.02 8.47
C ILE A 69 5.82 -5.64 9.79
N GLU A 70 6.80 -5.04 10.47
CA GLU A 70 7.28 -5.49 11.78
C GLU A 70 6.16 -5.48 12.84
N GLN A 71 5.36 -4.41 12.86
CA GLN A 71 4.22 -4.31 13.77
C GLN A 71 3.23 -5.44 13.50
N GLU A 72 2.85 -5.68 12.24
CA GLU A 72 1.89 -6.75 11.97
C GLU A 72 2.43 -8.13 12.25
N HIS A 73 3.72 -8.35 12.01
CA HIS A 73 4.38 -9.59 12.39
C HIS A 73 4.31 -9.84 13.90
N LEU A 74 4.50 -8.80 14.72
CA LEU A 74 4.40 -8.89 16.18
C LEU A 74 2.95 -9.10 16.65
N VAL A 75 1.99 -8.35 16.10
CA VAL A 75 0.56 -8.47 16.42
C VAL A 75 0.06 -9.89 16.13
N HIS A 76 0.48 -10.46 15.01
CA HIS A 76 0.11 -11.80 14.58
C HIS A 76 1.03 -12.91 15.13
N LYS A 77 1.83 -12.64 16.17
CA LYS A 77 2.65 -13.63 16.90
C LYS A 77 3.64 -14.42 16.03
N HIS A 78 4.33 -13.76 15.11
CA HIS A 78 5.25 -14.43 14.18
C HIS A 78 4.60 -15.49 13.28
N ALA A 79 3.27 -15.40 13.10
CA ALA A 79 2.56 -16.15 12.10
C ALA A 79 3.34 -16.14 10.79
N GLY A 80 3.57 -17.33 10.22
CA GLY A 80 4.30 -17.47 8.96
C GLY A 80 3.68 -16.59 7.88
N THR A 81 4.46 -16.21 6.86
CA THR A 81 4.00 -15.30 5.79
C THR A 81 2.69 -15.76 5.13
N SER A 82 2.39 -17.06 5.14
CA SER A 82 1.14 -17.65 4.68
C SER A 82 -0.09 -17.11 5.40
N ILE A 83 0.00 -16.83 6.71
CA ILE A 83 -1.11 -16.26 7.48
C ILE A 83 -1.35 -14.82 7.03
N LEU A 84 -0.29 -14.04 6.77
CA LEU A 84 -0.39 -12.66 6.30
C LEU A 84 -1.08 -12.52 4.93
N LEU A 85 -1.16 -13.61 4.14
CA LEU A 85 -1.87 -13.66 2.85
C LEU A 85 -3.33 -14.13 2.97
N THR A 86 -3.78 -14.52 4.16
CA THR A 86 -5.13 -15.06 4.43
C THR A 86 -5.96 -14.20 5.38
N ILE A 87 -5.41 -13.09 5.86
CA ILE A 87 -6.08 -11.97 6.55
C ILE A 87 -6.29 -10.83 5.57
#